data_AF-A0A376ZR59-F1
#
_entry.id   AF-A0A376ZR59-F1
#
_cell.length_a   1.000
_cell.length_b   1.000
_cell.length_c   1.000
_cell.angle_alpha   90.00
_cell.angle_beta   90.00
_cell.angle_gamma   90.00
#
_symmetry.space_group_name_H-M   'P 1'
#
loop_
_entity.id
_entity.type
_entity.pdbx_description
1 polymer ?
#
loop_
_entity_poly.entity_id
_entity_poly.type
_entity_poly.pdbx_seq_one_letter_code
_entity_poly.pdbx_strand_id
1 'polypeptide(L)' 'MAEAELKRLEKQIKDLTDDDPDMKHRRKLLESIPGIGEKTSAVLLAYIGLKDRFAHARQFAAFAGLTPRRMNQVAV' A
#
# COMPACT_ATOMS: atom_id res chain seq x y z
N MET A 1 -2.48 -13.69 25.65
CA MET A 1 -3.68 -13.71 24.79
C MET A 1 -3.54 -12.73 23.61
N ALA A 2 -3.23 -11.45 23.84
CA ALA A 2 -3.11 -10.45 22.75
C ALA A 2 -2.05 -10.79 21.68
N GLU A 3 -0.86 -11.27 22.06
CA GLU A 3 0.20 -11.64 21.10
C GLU A 3 -0.18 -12.81 20.20
N ALA A 4 -0.94 -13.78 20.73
CA ALA A 4 -1.41 -14.93 19.95
C ALA A 4 -2.44 -14.49 18.91
N GLU A 5 -3.32 -13.55 19.28
CA GLU A 5 -4.30 -13.00 18.34
C GLU A 5 -3.63 -12.14 17.27
N LEU A 6 -2.61 -11.34 17.64
CA LEU A 6 -1.82 -10.58 16.66
C LEU A 6 -1.18 -11.51 15.62
N LYS A 7 -0.51 -12.58 16.06
CA LYS A 7 0.10 -13.56 15.15
C LYS A 7 -0.93 -14.26 14.27
N ARG A 8 -2.11 -14.56 14.82
CA ARG A 8 -3.22 -15.15 14.06
C ARG A 8 -3.68 -14.22 12.94
N LEU A 9 -3.85 -12.93 13.24
CA LEU A 9 -4.26 -11.92 12.26
C LEU A 9 -3.19 -11.69 11.19
N GLU A 10 -1.92 -11.58 11.59
CA GLU A 10 -0.78 -11.46 10.65
C GLU A 10 -0.76 -12.63 9.67
N LYS A 11 -0.95 -13.86 10.17
CA LYS A 11 -1.03 -15.05 9.34
C LYS A 11 -2.22 -15.00 8.38
N GLN A 12 -3.41 -14.63 8.85
CA GLN A 12 -4.60 -14.53 8.00
C GLN A 12 -4.43 -13.51 6.87
N ILE A 13 -3.84 -12.35 7.15
CA ILE A 13 -3.53 -11.33 6.13
C ILE A 13 -2.56 -11.89 5.09
N LYS A 14 -1.51 -12.58 5.56
CA LYS A 14 -0.51 -13.19 4.68
C LYS A 14 -1.12 -14.26 3.79
N ASP A 15 -1.92 -15.17 4.35
CA ASP A 15 -2.58 -16.26 3.64
C ASP A 15 -3.53 -15.68 2.57
N LEU A 16 -4.41 -14.72 2.93
CA LEU A 16 -5.30 -14.03 1.99
C LEU A 16 -4.55 -13.36 0.82
N THR A 17 -3.36 -12.84 1.08
CA THR A 17 -2.53 -12.18 0.04
C THR A 17 -1.76 -13.20 -0.80
N ASP A 18 -1.33 -14.32 -0.21
CA ASP A 18 -0.55 -15.37 -0.88
C ASP A 18 -1.40 -16.28 -1.77
N ASP A 19 -2.69 -16.43 -1.45
CA ASP A 19 -3.66 -17.24 -2.18
C ASP A 19 -4.13 -16.57 -3.50
N ASP A 20 -3.90 -15.26 -3.65
CA ASP A 20 -4.13 -14.51 -4.89
C ASP A 20 -2.78 -14.19 -5.58
N PRO A 21 -2.48 -14.76 -6.77
CA PRO A 21 -1.21 -14.53 -7.46
C PRO A 21 -0.92 -13.07 -7.83
N ASP A 22 -1.94 -12.26 -8.17
CA ASP A 22 -1.77 -10.84 -8.52
C ASP A 22 -1.47 -10.02 -7.24
N MET A 23 -2.16 -10.31 -6.13
CA MET A 23 -1.88 -9.72 -4.83
C MET A 23 -0.50 -10.07 -4.31
N LYS A 24 -0.10 -11.35 -4.39
CA LYS A 24 1.23 -11.82 -4.03
C LYS A 24 2.32 -11.13 -4.85
N HIS A 25 2.11 -10.98 -6.15
CA HIS A 25 3.05 -10.29 -7.03
C HIS A 25 3.19 -8.81 -6.64
N ARG A 26 2.07 -8.11 -6.42
CA ARG A 26 2.07 -6.70 -5.99
C ARG A 26 2.71 -6.50 -4.62
N ARG A 27 2.47 -7.42 -3.68
CA ARG A 27 3.13 -7.39 -2.36
C ARG A 27 4.65 -7.39 -2.51
N LYS A 28 5.17 -8.32 -3.33
CA LYS A 28 6.62 -8.40 -3.62
C LYS A 28 7.17 -7.12 -4.25
N LEU A 29 6.41 -6.49 -5.15
CA LEU A 29 6.84 -5.22 -5.75
C LEU A 29 6.90 -4.10 -4.70
N LEU A 30 5.88 -3.99 -3.83
CA LEU A 30 5.90 -3.01 -2.73
C LEU A 30 7.07 -3.25 -1.78
N GLU A 31 7.32 -4.51 -1.41
CA GLU A 31 8.42 -4.90 -0.51
C GLU A 31 9.82 -4.71 -1.13
N SER A 32 9.91 -4.53 -2.45
CA SER A 32 11.18 -4.20 -3.11
C SER A 32 11.60 -2.74 -2.87
N ILE A 33 10.70 -1.89 -2.38
CA ILE A 33 10.98 -0.49 -2.04
C ILE A 33 11.64 -0.45 -0.66
N PRO A 34 12.85 0.14 -0.53
CA PRO A 34 13.52 0.27 0.77
C PRO A 34 12.61 0.95 1.80
N GLY A 35 12.45 0.31 2.96
CA GLY A 35 11.59 0.80 4.04
C GLY A 35 10.13 0.32 3.99
N ILE A 36 9.72 -0.44 2.98
CA ILE A 36 8.41 -1.10 2.93
C ILE A 36 8.58 -2.60 3.23
N GLY A 37 8.02 -3.04 4.35
CA GLY A 37 7.98 -4.46 4.75
C GLY A 37 6.56 -5.04 4.75
N GLU A 38 6.43 -6.29 5.16
CA GLU A 38 5.19 -7.09 5.11
C GLU A 38 3.94 -6.37 5.66
N LYS A 39 4.06 -5.70 6.81
CA LYS A 39 2.91 -4.99 7.42
C LYS A 39 2.50 -3.78 6.60
N THR A 40 3.49 -2.98 6.18
CA THR A 40 3.24 -1.77 5.39
C THR A 40 2.72 -2.13 4.00
N SER A 41 3.26 -3.17 3.37
CA SER A 41 2.80 -3.65 2.07
C SER A 41 1.36 -4.16 2.14
N ALA A 42 0.99 -4.90 3.18
CA ALA A 42 -0.38 -5.36 3.41
C ALA A 42 -1.36 -4.19 3.60
N VAL A 43 -1.01 -3.20 4.43
CA VAL A 43 -1.86 -2.00 4.65
C VAL A 43 -2.03 -1.23 3.34
N LEU A 44 -0.95 -1.03 2.58
CA LEU A 44 -1.03 -0.38 1.27
C LEU A 44 -1.93 -1.17 0.34
N LEU A 45 -1.74 -2.48 0.17
CA LEU A 45 -2.59 -3.30 -0.70
C LEU A 45 -4.08 -3.18 -0.35
N ALA A 46 -4.42 -3.24 0.94
CA ALA A 46 -5.78 -3.06 1.41
C ALA A 46 -6.33 -1.65 1.12
N TYR A 47 -5.49 -0.62 1.22
CA TYR A 47 -5.89 0.78 1.04
C TYR A 47 -5.98 1.20 -0.44
N ILE A 48 -5.10 0.70 -1.29
CA ILE A 48 -5.08 1.01 -2.73
C ILE A 48 -6.13 0.17 -3.48
N GLY A 49 -6.41 -1.06 -3.02
CA GLY A 49 -7.34 -1.98 -3.67
C GLY A 49 -6.81 -2.62 -4.96
N LEU A 50 -7.57 -3.59 -5.47
CA LEU A 50 -7.31 -4.29 -6.73
C LEU A 50 -7.56 -3.35 -7.92
N LYS A 51 -6.46 -2.84 -8.51
CA LYS A 51 -6.31 -2.13 -9.81
C LYS A 51 -7.17 -0.89 -10.11
N ASP A 52 -8.39 -0.77 -9.60
CA ASP A 52 -9.39 0.13 -10.20
C ASP A 52 -9.54 1.48 -9.48
N ARG A 53 -8.83 1.70 -8.35
CA ARG A 53 -8.91 3.00 -7.66
C ARG A 53 -8.13 4.11 -8.36
N PHE A 54 -7.05 3.79 -9.05
CA PHE A 54 -6.16 4.77 -9.68
C PHE A 54 -5.74 4.29 -11.06
N ALA A 55 -5.98 5.11 -12.08
CA ALA A 55 -5.57 4.78 -13.45
C ALA A 55 -4.04 4.76 -13.58
N HIS A 56 -3.35 5.68 -12.88
CA HIS A 56 -1.89 5.84 -12.97
C HIS A 56 -1.27 6.21 -11.61
N ALA A 57 0.03 5.90 -11.44
CA ALA A 57 0.78 6.13 -10.19
C ALA A 57 0.73 7.59 -9.69
N ARG A 58 0.67 8.58 -10.58
CA ARG A 58 0.55 10.00 -10.21
C ARG A 58 -0.75 10.32 -9.46
N GLN A 59 -1.85 9.63 -9.79
CA GLN A 59 -3.11 9.84 -9.08
C GLN A 59 -3.01 9.31 -7.65
N PHE A 60 -2.42 8.13 -7.46
CA PHE A 60 -2.12 7.59 -6.14
C PHE A 60 -1.18 8.54 -5.36
N ALA A 61 -0.10 9.03 -5.98
CA ALA A 61 0.81 9.97 -5.32
C ALA A 61 0.11 11.28 -4.91
N ALA A 62 -0.81 11.80 -5.73
CA ALA A 62 -1.60 12.98 -5.39
C ALA A 62 -2.55 12.68 -4.22
N PHE A 63 -3.23 11.54 -4.24
CA PHE A 63 -4.11 11.08 -3.17
C PHE A 63 -3.36 10.87 -1.85
N ALA A 64 -2.16 10.30 -1.90
CA ALA A 64 -1.29 10.10 -0.75
C ALA A 64 -0.62 11.40 -0.25
N GLY A 65 -0.88 12.55 -0.88
CA GLY A 65 -0.25 13.82 -0.52
C GLY A 65 1.24 13.94 -0.88
N LEU A 66 1.75 13.03 -1.71
CA LEU A 66 3.16 12.93 -2.14
C LEU A 66 3.46 13.75 -3.40
N THR A 67 2.45 14.37 -4.02
CA THR A 67 2.64 15.26 -5.17
C THR A 67 2.79 16.70 -4.69
N PRO A 68 3.96 17.34 -4.87
CA PRO A 68 4.14 18.74 -4.50
C PRO A 68 3.18 19.63 -5.28
N ARG A 69 2.50 20.55 -4.59
CA ARG A 69 1.71 21.59 -5.24
C ARG A 69 2.61 22.81 -5.45
N ARG A 70 2.73 23.28 -6.69
CA ARG A 70 3.43 24.53 -6.97
C ARG A 70 2.61 25.68 -6.39
N MET A 71 3.09 26.29 -5.31
CA MET A 71 2.57 27.55 -4.75
C MET A 71 3.46 28.72 -5.21
N ASN A 72 3.37 29.10 -6.49
CA ASN A 72 3.83 30.39 -7.01
C ASN A 72 2.65 30.92 -7.86
N GLN A 73 2.08 32.12 -7.71
CA GLN A 73 2.57 33.41 -7.21
C GLN A 73 1.56 34.03 -6.24
N VAL A 74 2.04 34.67 -5.18
CA VAL A 74 1.31 35.82 -4.62
C VAL A 74 1.52 36.94 -5.62
N ALA A 75 0.48 37.26 -6.38
CA ALA A 75 0.40 38.53 -7.08
C ALA A 75 -0.14 39.56 -6.09
N VAL A 76 0.76 40.19 -5.32
CA VAL A 76 0.60 41.53 -4.76
C VAL A 76 1.98 42.16 -4.67
#